data_AF-A0A523UHM6-F1
#
_entry.id   AF-A0A523UHM6-F1
#
_cell.length_a   1.000
_cell.length_b   1.000
_cell.length_c   1.000
_cell.angle_alpha   90.00
_cell.angle_beta   90.00
_cell.angle_gamma   90.00
#
_symmetry.space_group_name_H-M   'P 1'
#
loop_
_entity.id
_entity.type
_entity.pdbx_description
1 polymer ?
#
loop_
_entity_poly.entity_id
_entity_poly.type
_entity_poly.pdbx_seq_one_letter_code
_entity_poly.pdbx_strand_id
1 'polypeptide(L)' 'MALSGKYGRLDIPRIGEEEPVFILRAQDKLAEPAIEMYRLLAASHGCQIAEALQKEIKSFRQWQGVKKMPD' A
#
# COMPACT_ATOMS: atom_id res chain seq x y z
N MET A 1 -6.59 -0.15 15.05
CA MET A 1 -5.52 0.81 15.41
C MET A 1 -4.18 0.12 15.14
N ALA A 2 -3.25 0.72 14.40
CA ALA A 2 -1.97 0.06 14.11
C ALA A 2 -0.80 0.79 14.81
N LEU A 3 0.06 0.03 15.51
CA LEU A 3 1.28 0.54 16.13
C LEU A 3 2.48 0.28 15.22
N SER A 4 3.14 1.36 14.78
CA SER A 4 4.38 1.28 14.01
C SER A 4 5.53 1.91 14.78
N GLY A 5 6.66 1.20 14.92
CA GLY A 5 7.89 1.81 15.45
C GLY A 5 8.41 2.96 14.57
N LYS A 6 8.06 2.97 13.28
CA LYS A 6 8.52 3.95 12.29
C LYS A 6 7.57 5.14 12.10
N TYR A 7 6.27 4.92 12.26
CA TYR A 7 5.24 5.94 12.03
C TYR A 7 4.41 6.28 13.28
N GLY A 8 4.74 5.70 14.44
CA GLY A 8 3.98 5.88 15.67
C GLY A 8 2.61 5.22 15.60
N ARG A 9 1.62 5.85 16.23
CA ARG A 9 0.23 5.38 16.27
C ARG A 9 -0.51 5.81 15.01
N LEU A 10 -1.02 4.84 14.26
CA LEU A 10 -1.84 5.08 13.08
C LEU A 10 -3.30 4.69 13.35
N ASP A 11 -4.19 5.64 13.17
CA ASP A 11 -5.63 5.38 13.20
C ASP A 11 -6.10 5.00 11.79
N ILE A 12 -6.22 3.69 11.56
CA ILE A 12 -6.68 3.12 10.30
C ILE A 12 -8.09 2.58 10.55
N PRO A 13 -9.13 3.18 9.92
CA PRO A 13 -10.50 2.71 10.09
C PRO A 13 -10.63 1.24 9.71
N ARG A 14 -11.42 0.50 10.49
CA ARG A 14 -11.77 -0.92 10.24
C ARG A 14 -10.59 -1.90 10.34
N ILE A 15 -9.51 -1.51 11.00
CA ILE A 15 -8.37 -2.37 11.31
C ILE A 15 -8.31 -2.60 12.82
N GLY A 16 -8.11 -3.87 13.24
CA GLY A 16 -7.99 -4.25 14.66
C GLY A 16 -6.84 -3.55 15.39
N GLU A 17 -6.82 -3.57 16.72
CA GLU A 17 -5.76 -2.91 17.53
C GLU A 17 -4.36 -3.54 17.39
N GLU A 18 -4.30 -4.79 16.97
CA GLU A 18 -3.05 -5.55 16.80
C GLU A 18 -2.95 -6.22 15.43
N GLU A 19 -3.83 -5.82 14.51
CA GLU A 19 -3.80 -6.34 13.15
C GLU A 19 -2.53 -5.83 12.44
N PRO A 20 -1.68 -6.73 11.92
CA PRO A 20 -0.45 -6.33 11.26
C PRO A 20 -0.77 -5.59 9.96
N VAL A 21 -0.23 -4.37 9.85
CA VAL A 21 -0.39 -3.52 8.65
C VAL A 21 0.96 -3.31 8.00
N PHE A 22 1.01 -3.49 6.68
CA PHE A 22 2.16 -3.12 5.86
C PHE A 22 1.90 -1.79 5.14
N ILE A 23 2.85 -0.88 5.18
CA ILE A 23 2.71 0.48 4.63
C ILE A 23 3.66 0.66 3.47
N LEU A 24 3.11 0.98 2.31
CA LEU A 24 3.85 1.37 1.12
C LEU A 24 3.79 2.88 0.96
N ARG A 25 4.95 3.54 0.83
CA ARG A 25 4.99 5.00 0.63
C ARG A 25 5.19 5.33 -0.84
N ALA A 26 4.61 6.42 -1.30
CA ALA A 26 4.78 6.89 -2.68
C ALA A 26 6.24 7.20 -3.05
N GLN A 27 7.06 7.56 -2.05
CA GLN A 27 8.50 7.75 -2.22
C GLN A 27 9.28 6.45 -2.42
N ASP A 28 8.71 5.28 -2.14
CA ASP A 28 9.44 4.02 -2.23
C ASP A 28 9.40 3.50 -3.67
N LYS A 29 10.57 3.32 -4.29
CA LYS A 29 10.70 2.79 -5.65
C LYS A 29 10.04 1.42 -5.84
N LEU A 30 9.93 0.63 -4.77
CA LEU A 30 9.34 -0.70 -4.78
C LEU A 30 7.82 -0.71 -4.51
N ALA A 31 7.21 0.43 -4.16
CA ALA A 31 5.81 0.44 -3.78
C ALA A 31 4.85 0.17 -4.96
N GLU A 32 5.05 0.84 -6.09
CA GLU A 32 4.25 0.61 -7.29
C GLU A 32 4.27 -0.87 -7.75
N PRO A 33 5.44 -1.51 -7.97
CA PRO A 33 5.46 -2.90 -8.38
C PRO A 33 4.91 -3.86 -7.32
N ALA A 34 5.04 -3.55 -6.03
CA ALA A 34 4.44 -4.34 -4.96
C ALA A 34 2.89 -4.29 -5.02
N ILE A 35 2.30 -3.11 -5.23
CA ILE A 35 0.84 -2.98 -5.37
C ILE A 35 0.36 -3.67 -6.65
N GLU A 36 1.11 -3.57 -7.76
CA GLU A 36 0.78 -4.27 -9.01
C GLU A 36 0.79 -5.79 -8.81
N MET A 37 1.78 -6.33 -8.10
CA MET A 37 1.83 -7.76 -7.76
C MET A 37 0.61 -8.18 -6.93
N TYR A 38 0.29 -7.40 -5.89
CA TYR A 38 -0.88 -7.68 -5.06
C TYR A 38 -2.19 -7.61 -5.86
N ARG A 39 -2.32 -6.65 -6.78
CA ARG A 39 -3.45 -6.54 -7.70
C ARG A 39 -3.61 -7.78 -8.56
N LEU A 40 -2.52 -8.30 -9.13
CA LEU A 40 -2.54 -9.52 -9.95
C LEU A 40 -2.98 -10.74 -9.13
N LEU A 41 -2.50 -10.88 -7.89
CA LEU A 41 -2.93 -11.94 -6.97
C LEU A 41 -4.40 -11.81 -6.59
N ALA A 42 -4.88 -10.60 -6.30
CA ALA A 42 -6.28 -10.35 -6.00
C ALA A 42 -7.18 -10.68 -7.20
N ALA A 43 -6.77 -10.30 -8.41
CA ALA A 43 -7.49 -10.58 -9.64
C ALA A 43 -7.59 -12.09 -9.93
N SER A 44 -6.51 -12.84 -9.70
CA SER A 44 -6.51 -14.29 -9.95
C SER A 44 -7.45 -15.07 -9.03
N HIS A 45 -7.85 -14.48 -7.89
CA HIS A 45 -8.81 -15.06 -6.94
C HIS A 45 -10.21 -14.43 -7.06
N GLY A 46 -10.47 -13.60 -8.07
CA GLY A 46 -11.77 -12.95 -8.27
C GLY A 46 -12.10 -11.87 -7.23
N CYS A 47 -11.11 -11.35 -6.51
CA CYS A 47 -11.33 -10.33 -5.49
C CYS A 47 -11.60 -8.96 -6.14
N GLN A 48 -12.72 -8.33 -5.76
CA GLN A 48 -13.14 -7.01 -6.27
C GLN A 48 -12.12 -5.89 -6.00
N ILE A 49 -11.27 -6.05 -4.98
CA ILE A 49 -10.23 -5.08 -4.65
C ILE A 49 -9.23 -4.85 -5.79
N ALA A 50 -9.08 -5.82 -6.71
CA ALA A 50 -8.18 -5.69 -7.86
C ALA A 50 -8.54 -4.50 -8.78
N GLU A 51 -9.83 -4.17 -8.88
CA GLU A 51 -10.29 -3.00 -9.66
C GLU A 51 -9.98 -1.70 -8.92
N ALA A 52 -10.23 -1.67 -7.61
CA ALA A 52 -9.93 -0.52 -6.78
C ALA A 52 -8.44 -0.17 -6.90
N LEU A 53 -7.55 -1.16 -6.72
CA LEU A 53 -6.08 -1.01 -6.71
C LEU A 53 -5.50 -0.33 -7.95
N GLN A 54 -6.20 -0.33 -9.09
CA GLN A 54 -5.74 0.42 -10.28
C GLN A 54 -5.65 1.92 -10.01
N LYS A 55 -6.56 2.47 -9.19
CA LYS A 55 -6.58 3.88 -8.81
C LYS A 55 -5.38 4.23 -7.92
N GLU A 56 -5.05 3.37 -6.96
CA GLU A 56 -3.90 3.54 -6.09
C GLU A 56 -2.60 3.44 -6.91
N ILE A 57 -2.45 2.43 -7.78
CA ILE A 57 -1.29 2.31 -8.67
C ILE A 57 -1.10 3.57 -9.51
N LYS A 58 -2.17 4.12 -10.09
CA LYS A 58 -2.11 5.38 -10.83
C LYS A 58 -1.63 6.54 -9.94
N SER A 59 -2.08 6.60 -8.70
CA SER A 59 -1.67 7.63 -7.73
C SER A 59 -0.17 7.53 -7.40
N PHE A 60 0.37 6.30 -7.22
CA PHE A 60 1.81 6.07 -7.03
C PHE A 60 2.66 6.44 -8.25
N ARG A 61 2.13 6.22 -9.46
CA ARG A 61 2.79 6.62 -10.72
C ARG A 61 2.85 8.14 -10.89
N GLN A 62 1.77 8.83 -10.51
CA GLN A 62 1.62 10.27 -10.72
C GLN A 62 2.24 11.13 -9.61
N TRP A 63 2.68 10.52 -8.50
CA TRP A 63 3.30 11.25 -7.41
C TRP A 63 4.65 11.87 -7.85
N GLN A 64 4.77 13.19 -7.67
CA GLN A 64 5.87 14.00 -8.22
C GLN A 64 7.09 14.15 -7.29
N GLY A 65 7.05 13.56 -6.09
CA GLY A 65 8.17 13.66 -5.15
C GLY A 65 9.34 12.74 -5.53
N VAL A 66 10.47 12.93 -4.83
CA VAL A 66 11.69 12.15 -5.07
C VAL A 66 11.47 10.70 -4.62
N LYS A 67 11.61 9.76 -5.57
CA LYS A 67 11.57 8.32 -5.30
C LYS A 67 12.94 7.81 -4.83
N LYS A 68 12.96 7.07 -3.72
CA LYS A 68 14.14 6.43 -3.11
C LYS A 68 13.92 4.94 -2.86
N MET A 69 14.99 4.22 -2.58
CA MET A 69 14.86 2.85 -2.08
C MET A 69 14.26 2.89 -0.67
N PRO A 70 13.37 1.96 -0.32
CA PRO A 70 12.86 1.85 1.04
C PRO A 70 14.01 1.54 2.00
N ASP A 71 13.92 2.13 3.19
CA ASP A 71 14.78 1.93 4.36
C ASP A 71 14.22 0.86 5.29
#